data_AF-A0A9N7VR54-F1
#
_entry.id   AF-A0A9N7VR54-F1
#
_cell.length_a   1.000
_cell.length_b   1.000
_cell.length_c   1.000
_cell.angle_alpha   90.00
_cell.angle_beta   90.00
_cell.angle_gamma   90.00
#
_symmetry.space_group_name_H-M   'P 1'
#
loop_
_entity.id
_entity.type
_entity.pdbx_description
1 polymer ?
#
loop_
_entity_poly.entity_id
_entity_poly.type
_entity_poly.pdbx_seq_one_letter_code
_entity_poly.pdbx_strand_id
1 'polypeptide(L)'
;MAATPSLFLDVLVNGKPCDCDVIVDCNVGDSVSLEVKLTNLSKNLVGPLALTVVPYQDYQNGVQIYDLEEAVTFIGSNTFYIDTVKPKESVVCVGALLFLYTGDFYLNIKFQDDSAGRELPLAWFTLPSVHIKALDTPQQAGA
;
A
#
# COMPACT_ATOMS: atom_id res chain seq x y z
N MET A 1 -24.53 10.37 11.19
CA MET A 1 -24.48 9.02 10.58
C MET A 1 -23.09 8.83 10.02
N ALA A 2 -22.26 8.01 10.66
CA ALA A 2 -20.98 7.63 10.08
C ALA A 2 -21.27 6.81 8.82
N ALA A 3 -20.69 7.20 7.67
CA ALA A 3 -20.80 6.43 6.45
C ALA A 3 -20.20 5.05 6.70
N THR A 4 -20.98 3.98 6.51
CA THR A 4 -20.45 2.62 6.54
C THR A 4 -19.41 2.49 5.43
N PRO A 5 -18.18 2.00 5.71
CA PRO A 5 -17.16 1.86 4.68
C PRO A 5 -17.71 0.96 3.57
N SER A 6 -17.63 1.48 2.35
CA SER A 6 -18.28 0.90 1.16
C SER A 6 -17.27 0.11 0.31
N LEU A 7 -15.99 0.25 0.63
CA LEU A 7 -14.86 -0.32 -0.08
C LEU A 7 -13.95 -1.03 0.94
N PHE A 8 -13.59 -2.27 0.62
CA PHE A 8 -12.74 -3.11 1.46
C PHE A 8 -11.40 -3.35 0.76
N LEU A 9 -10.31 -3.25 1.50
CA LEU A 9 -8.96 -3.40 0.98
C LEU A 9 -8.26 -4.55 1.68
N ASP A 10 -7.78 -5.49 0.87
CA ASP A 10 -6.83 -6.52 1.29
C ASP A 10 -5.46 -6.16 0.71
N VAL A 11 -4.43 -6.18 1.55
CA VAL A 11 -3.05 -5.96 1.10
C VAL A 11 -2.23 -7.21 1.37
N LEU A 12 -1.47 -7.65 0.37
CA LEU A 12 -0.53 -8.74 0.50
C LEU A 12 0.87 -8.23 0.18
N VAL A 13 1.82 -8.51 1.07
CA VAL A 13 3.25 -8.22 0.86
C VAL A 13 3.99 -9.54 0.82
N ASN A 14 4.73 -9.81 -0.26
CA ASN A 14 5.37 -11.11 -0.51
C ASN A 14 4.38 -12.30 -0.37
N GLY A 15 3.14 -12.10 -0.83
CA GLY A 15 2.06 -13.09 -0.75
C GLY A 15 1.49 -13.31 0.65
N LYS A 16 1.95 -12.57 1.67
CA LYS A 16 1.43 -12.63 3.04
C LYS A 16 0.41 -11.51 3.27
N PRO A 17 -0.79 -11.80 3.78
CA PRO A 17 -1.75 -10.75 4.10
C PRO A 17 -1.22 -9.85 5.22
N CYS A 18 -1.32 -8.54 5.02
CA CYS A 18 -1.00 -7.53 6.01
C CYS A 18 -2.26 -7.19 6.80
N ASP A 19 -2.16 -7.33 8.13
CA ASP A 19 -3.17 -6.90 9.09
C ASP A 19 -2.49 -6.01 10.14
N CYS A 20 -3.28 -5.34 10.99
CA CYS A 20 -2.83 -4.30 11.92
C CYS A 20 -1.64 -4.65 12.83
N ASP A 21 -1.32 -5.95 13.01
CA ASP A 21 -0.23 -6.43 13.88
C ASP A 21 0.87 -7.20 13.13
N VAL A 22 0.84 -7.24 11.79
CA VAL A 22 1.79 -8.05 11.00
C VAL A 22 2.92 -7.18 10.46
N ILE A 23 4.14 -7.46 10.94
CA ILE A 23 5.38 -6.90 10.39
C ILE A 23 5.92 -7.85 9.33
N VAL A 24 6.13 -7.34 8.13
CA VAL A 24 6.71 -8.12 7.03
C VAL A 24 8.19 -7.81 6.91
N ASP A 25 9.03 -8.78 7.25
CA ASP A 25 10.47 -8.66 7.08
C ASP A 25 10.85 -8.84 5.60
N CYS A 26 11.77 -8.01 5.12
CA CYS A 26 12.42 -8.11 3.82
C CYS A 26 13.90 -7.77 3.95
N ASN A 27 14.74 -8.18 3.01
CA ASN A 27 16.13 -7.73 2.97
C ASN A 27 16.25 -6.48 2.10
N VAL A 28 17.16 -5.59 2.50
CA VAL A 28 17.58 -4.47 1.66
C VAL A 28 18.14 -5.01 0.34
N GLY A 29 17.67 -4.46 -0.78
CA GLY A 29 18.06 -4.89 -2.12
C GLY A 29 17.15 -5.97 -2.74
N ASP A 30 16.30 -6.62 -1.95
CA ASP A 30 15.33 -7.58 -2.48
C ASP A 30 14.07 -6.87 -2.99
N SER A 31 13.49 -7.39 -4.08
CA SER A 31 12.19 -6.93 -4.56
C SER A 31 11.07 -7.46 -3.66
N VAL A 32 10.30 -6.55 -3.08
CA VAL A 32 9.14 -6.85 -2.24
C VAL A 32 7.88 -6.74 -3.08
N SER A 33 7.17 -7.85 -3.31
CA SER A 33 5.91 -7.81 -4.07
C SER A 33 4.79 -7.23 -3.23
N LEU A 34 3.99 -6.34 -3.81
CA LEU A 34 2.83 -5.73 -3.18
C LEU A 34 1.60 -6.01 -4.03
N GLU A 35 0.56 -6.57 -3.42
CA GLU A 35 -0.74 -6.73 -4.03
C GLU A 35 -1.78 -5.98 -3.20
N VAL A 36 -2.54 -5.13 -3.84
CA VAL A 36 -3.63 -4.37 -3.22
C VAL A 36 -4.92 -4.76 -3.91
N LYS A 37 -5.78 -5.47 -3.20
CA LYS A 37 -7.09 -5.90 -3.70
C LYS A 37 -8.17 -4.99 -3.13
N LEU A 38 -8.84 -4.27 -4.02
CA LEU A 38 -9.98 -3.42 -3.71
C LEU A 38 -11.27 -4.18 -4.02
N THR A 39 -12.12 -4.37 -3.02
CA THR A 39 -13.42 -5.03 -3.14
C THR A 39 -14.54 -4.01 -2.92
N ASN A 40 -15.46 -3.90 -3.89
CA ASN A 40 -16.60 -3.00 -3.78
C ASN A 40 -17.75 -3.69 -3.02
N LEU A 41 -17.93 -3.32 -1.75
CA LEU A 41 -19.04 -3.81 -0.91
C LEU A 41 -20.27 -2.91 -1.00
N SER A 42 -20.19 -1.81 -1.75
CA SER A 42 -21.28 -0.88 -1.96
C SER A 42 -22.33 -1.44 -2.92
N LYS A 43 -23.50 -0.78 -2.96
CA LYS A 43 -24.56 -1.09 -3.93
C LYS A 43 -24.37 -0.38 -5.27
N ASN A 44 -23.41 0.53 -5.37
CA ASN A 44 -23.18 1.37 -6.54
C ASN A 44 -21.90 0.98 -7.25
N LEU A 45 -21.78 1.38 -8.52
CA LEU A 45 -20.51 1.37 -9.23
C LEU A 45 -19.57 2.39 -8.59
N VAL A 46 -18.29 2.04 -8.46
CA VAL A 46 -17.26 2.93 -7.93
C VAL A 46 -16.16 3.09 -8.97
N GLY A 47 -15.85 4.33 -9.35
CA GLY A 47 -14.79 4.68 -10.30
C GLY A 47 -15.23 5.73 -11.33
N PRO A 48 -14.27 6.31 -12.08
CA PRO A 48 -12.84 5.97 -12.11
C PRO A 48 -12.02 6.46 -10.91
N LEU A 49 -11.08 5.62 -10.47
CA LEU A 49 -10.22 5.85 -9.32
C LEU A 49 -8.74 5.69 -9.68
N ALA A 50 -7.88 6.47 -9.04
CA ALA A 50 -6.46 6.23 -8.98
C ALA A 50 -6.07 5.78 -7.56
N LEU A 51 -5.45 4.61 -7.44
CA LEU A 51 -4.89 4.06 -6.21
C LEU A 51 -3.39 4.33 -6.21
N THR A 52 -2.91 5.18 -5.30
CA THR A 52 -1.48 5.49 -5.15
C THR A 52 -0.97 4.92 -3.83
N VAL A 53 0.09 4.13 -3.90
CA VAL A 53 0.80 3.63 -2.72
C VAL A 53 1.97 4.57 -2.44
N VAL A 54 2.04 5.07 -1.20
CA VAL A 54 3.06 6.01 -0.76
C VAL A 54 3.73 5.46 0.51
N PRO A 55 5.01 5.08 0.45
CA PRO A 55 5.75 4.67 1.62
C PRO A 55 6.04 5.87 2.50
N TYR A 56 6.10 5.64 3.80
CA TYR A 56 6.53 6.61 4.80
C TYR A 56 7.25 5.91 5.94
N GLN A 57 8.03 6.67 6.72
CA GLN A 57 8.58 6.20 8.00
C GLN A 57 7.96 6.99 9.14
N ASP A 58 7.67 6.34 10.26
CA ASP A 58 7.26 7.00 11.51
C ASP A 58 8.32 6.75 12.58
N TYR A 59 9.03 7.81 12.96
CA TYR A 59 10.11 7.77 13.93
C TYR A 59 9.56 7.91 15.37
N GLN A 60 8.64 7.03 15.77
CA GLN A 60 8.03 6.88 17.11
C GLN A 60 7.47 8.15 17.81
N ASN A 61 7.48 9.30 17.13
CA ASN A 61 6.95 10.58 17.60
C ASN A 61 5.64 10.95 16.89
N GLY A 62 5.13 10.07 16.00
CA GLY A 62 3.94 10.31 15.18
C GLY A 62 4.22 11.20 13.96
N VAL A 63 5.49 11.42 13.60
CA VAL A 63 5.88 12.23 12.44
C VAL A 63 6.08 11.30 11.25
N GLN A 64 5.16 11.37 10.30
CA GLN A 64 5.22 10.60 9.05
C GLN A 64 6.13 11.30 8.04
N ILE A 65 7.25 10.68 7.72
CA ILE A 65 8.22 11.17 6.74
C ILE A 65 7.96 10.46 5.41
N TYR A 66 7.51 11.23 4.41
CA TYR A 66 7.21 10.75 3.06
C TYR A 66 8.38 10.96 2.07
N ASP A 67 9.35 11.77 2.44
CA ASP A 67 10.55 12.02 1.64
C ASP A 67 11.55 10.89 1.86
N LEU A 68 11.32 9.80 1.12
CA LEU A 68 12.10 8.56 1.19
C LEU A 68 12.79 8.23 -0.14
N GLU A 69 13.03 9.25 -0.98
CA GLU A 69 13.51 9.08 -2.37
C GLU A 69 14.76 8.20 -2.49
N GLU A 70 15.63 8.20 -1.48
CA GLU A 70 16.85 7.38 -1.46
C GLU A 70 16.71 6.08 -0.65
N ALA A 71 15.60 5.87 0.07
CA ALA A 71 15.41 4.74 0.98
C ALA A 71 14.47 3.66 0.45
N VAL A 72 13.49 4.04 -0.36
CA VAL A 72 12.57 3.08 -0.98
C VAL A 72 12.16 3.59 -2.36
N THR A 73 12.16 2.70 -3.33
CA THR A 73 11.67 3.00 -4.68
C THR A 73 10.63 1.96 -5.09
N PHE A 74 9.70 2.38 -5.95
CA PHE A 74 8.81 1.43 -6.62
C PHE A 74 9.49 0.84 -7.84
N ILE A 75 9.25 -0.46 -8.05
CA ILE A 75 9.56 -1.13 -9.29
C ILE A 75 8.30 -0.99 -10.17
N GLY A 76 8.36 -0.07 -11.13
CA GLY A 76 7.22 0.26 -12.00
C GLY A 76 6.42 1.46 -11.48
N SER A 77 5.09 1.40 -11.60
CA SER A 77 4.21 2.48 -11.15
C SER A 77 3.79 2.28 -9.70
N ASN A 78 3.78 3.36 -8.92
CA ASN A 78 3.16 3.38 -7.59
C ASN A 78 1.68 3.76 -7.63
N THR A 79 1.19 4.21 -8.79
CA THR A 79 -0.20 4.58 -9.04
C THR A 79 -0.85 3.61 -10.01
N PHE A 80 -2.01 3.10 -9.63
CA PHE A 80 -2.81 2.14 -10.37
C PHE A 80 -4.16 2.78 -10.72
N TYR A 81 -4.45 2.83 -12.03
CA TYR A 81 -5.72 3.36 -12.54
C TYR A 81 -6.76 2.25 -12.58
N ILE A 82 -7.92 2.51 -11.98
CA ILE A 82 -9.04 1.58 -11.85
C ILE A 82 -10.26 2.23 -12.48
N ASP A 83 -10.73 1.69 -13.61
CA ASP A 83 -11.84 2.28 -14.38
C ASP A 83 -13.16 2.26 -13.60
N THR A 84 -13.73 1.08 -13.37
CA THR A 84 -14.95 0.94 -12.57
C THR A 84 -14.95 -0.42 -11.90
N VAL A 85 -15.35 -0.46 -10.63
CA VAL A 85 -15.55 -1.68 -9.86
C VAL A 85 -17.04 -1.83 -9.60
N LYS A 86 -17.65 -2.89 -10.10
CA LYS A 86 -19.08 -3.14 -9.89
C LYS A 86 -19.36 -3.62 -8.46
N PRO A 87 -20.61 -3.52 -7.98
CA PRO A 87 -21.01 -4.10 -6.70
C PRO A 87 -20.60 -5.58 -6.61
N LYS A 88 -19.95 -5.96 -5.50
CA LYS A 88 -19.42 -7.30 -5.21
C LYS A 88 -18.27 -7.78 -6.11
N GLU A 89 -17.75 -6.92 -6.98
CA GLU A 89 -16.53 -7.22 -7.73
C GLU A 89 -15.29 -6.75 -6.97
N SER A 90 -14.14 -7.31 -7.35
CA SER A 90 -12.84 -6.94 -6.82
C SER A 90 -11.83 -6.73 -7.93
N VAL A 91 -10.95 -5.75 -7.75
CA VAL A 91 -9.80 -5.49 -8.62
C VAL A 91 -8.52 -5.72 -7.82
N VAL A 92 -7.51 -6.31 -8.44
CA VAL A 92 -6.20 -6.54 -7.82
C VAL A 92 -5.17 -5.69 -8.55
N CYS A 93 -4.51 -4.82 -7.79
CA CYS A 93 -3.39 -4.00 -8.26
C CYS A 93 -2.10 -4.64 -7.77
N VAL A 94 -1.18 -4.96 -8.69
CA VAL A 94 0.09 -5.63 -8.36
C VAL A 94 1.23 -4.67 -8.66
N GLY A 95 2.09 -4.46 -7.67
CA GLY A 95 3.32 -3.70 -7.78
C GLY A 95 4.46 -4.37 -7.04
N ALA A 96 5.61 -3.71 -7.00
CA ALA A 96 6.71 -4.11 -6.15
C ALA A 96 7.47 -2.89 -5.63
N LEU A 97 8.03 -3.02 -4.44
CA LEU A 97 8.92 -2.04 -3.82
C LEU A 97 10.33 -2.62 -3.71
N LEU A 98 11.30 -1.73 -3.70
CA LEU A 98 12.70 -2.03 -3.42
C LEU A 98 13.15 -1.13 -2.28
N PHE A 99 13.58 -1.73 -1.19
CA PHE A 99 14.12 -1.03 -0.03
C PHE A 99 15.64 -0.96 -0.16
N LEU A 100 16.19 0.25 -0.08
CA LEU A 100 17.61 0.55 -0.27
C LEU A 100 18.35 0.78 1.05
N TYR A 101 17.62 1.08 2.13
CA TYR A 101 18.16 1.20 3.48
C TYR A 101 17.39 0.33 4.47
N THR A 102 18.08 -0.08 5.53
CA THR A 102 17.47 -0.80 6.65
C THR A 102 16.57 0.12 7.46
N GLY A 103 15.44 -0.37 7.93
CA GLY A 103 14.55 0.39 8.78
C GLY A 103 13.13 -0.12 8.78
N ASP A 104 12.29 0.56 9.55
CA ASP A 104 10.85 0.34 9.59
C ASP A 104 10.18 1.28 8.60
N PHE A 105 9.40 0.71 7.68
CA PHE A 105 8.66 1.42 6.64
C PHE A 105 7.19 1.07 6.73
N TYR A 106 6.35 2.04 6.41
CA TYR A 106 4.91 1.89 6.39
C TYR A 106 4.38 2.28 5.02
N LEU A 107 3.29 1.67 4.58
CA LEU A 107 2.64 2.06 3.33
C LEU A 107 1.31 2.76 3.62
N ASN A 108 1.16 3.95 3.06
CA ASN A 108 -0.11 4.66 2.99
C ASN A 108 -0.73 4.43 1.62
N ILE A 109 -1.99 4.04 1.57
CA ILE A 109 -2.72 3.83 0.31
C ILE A 109 -3.71 4.97 0.14
N LYS A 110 -3.46 5.81 -0.85
CA LYS A 110 -4.29 6.96 -1.20
C LYS A 110 -5.19 6.64 -2.38
N PHE A 111 -6.40 7.19 -2.33
CA PHE A 111 -7.39 7.06 -3.41
C PHE A 111 -7.79 8.44 -3.89
N GLN A 112 -7.73 8.63 -5.21
CA GLN A 112 -8.21 9.84 -5.87
C GLN A 112 -9.31 9.47 -6.86
N ASP A 113 -10.36 10.28 -6.87
CA ASP A 113 -11.36 10.26 -7.94
C ASP A 113 -10.70 10.83 -9.21
N ASP A 114 -10.52 9.98 -10.21
CA ASP A 114 -9.83 10.34 -11.46
C ASP A 114 -10.66 11.31 -12.30
N SER A 115 -11.99 11.30 -12.14
CA SER A 115 -12.92 12.21 -12.84
C SER A 115 -12.93 13.63 -12.27
N ALA A 116 -12.62 13.81 -10.99
CA ALA A 116 -12.70 15.10 -10.30
C ALA A 116 -11.37 15.58 -9.71
N GLY A 117 -10.32 14.76 -9.74
CA GLY A 117 -9.03 15.03 -9.10
C GLY A 117 -9.13 15.23 -7.57
N ARG A 118 -10.21 14.73 -6.95
CA ARG A 118 -10.46 14.89 -5.51
C ARG A 118 -10.03 13.62 -4.77
N GLU A 119 -9.25 13.78 -3.71
CA GLU A 119 -8.99 12.68 -2.78
C GLU A 119 -10.30 12.18 -2.17
N LEU A 120 -10.49 10.86 -2.18
CA LEU A 120 -11.67 10.25 -1.58
C LEU A 120 -11.52 10.19 -0.05
N PRO A 121 -12.62 10.36 0.71
CA PRO A 121 -12.54 10.27 2.16
C PRO A 121 -12.06 8.88 2.60
N LEU A 122 -10.99 8.82 3.40
CA LEU A 122 -10.45 7.57 3.95
C LEU A 122 -11.50 6.77 4.74
N ALA A 123 -12.51 7.43 5.31
CA ALA A 123 -13.64 6.78 5.98
C ALA A 123 -14.48 5.85 5.07
N TRP A 124 -14.33 5.95 3.74
CA TRP A 124 -14.99 5.04 2.80
C TRP A 124 -14.27 3.70 2.70
N PHE A 125 -13.05 3.62 3.22
CA PHE A 125 -12.14 2.50 3.11
C PHE A 125 -11.82 1.91 4.48
N THR A 126 -11.73 0.58 4.54
CA THR A 126 -11.07 -0.11 5.65
C THR A 126 -9.64 -0.39 5.22
N LEU A 127 -8.69 0.44 5.66
CA LEU A 127 -7.28 0.34 5.26
C LEU A 127 -6.51 -0.50 6.28
N PRO A 128 -5.87 -1.61 5.86
CA PRO A 128 -4.94 -2.30 6.72
C PRO A 128 -3.68 -1.44 6.91
N SER A 129 -3.11 -1.44 8.12
CA SER A 129 -1.77 -0.90 8.34
C SER A 129 -0.75 -1.87 7.76
N VAL A 130 0.08 -1.39 6.84
CA VAL A 130 1.14 -2.21 6.23
C VAL A 130 2.47 -1.76 6.82
N HIS A 131 3.10 -2.64 7.59
CA HIS A 131 4.42 -2.41 8.17
C HIS A 131 5.41 -3.40 7.57
N ILE A 132 6.43 -2.84 6.91
CA ILE A 132 7.51 -3.59 6.29
C ILE A 132 8.80 -3.21 7.00
N LYS A 133 9.56 -4.21 7.43
CA LYS A 133 10.86 -4.02 8.05
C LYS A 133 11.95 -4.48 7.09
N ALA A 134 12.77 -3.53 6.63
CA ALA A 134 13.93 -3.82 5.80
C ALA A 134 15.13 -4.12 6.71
N LEU A 135 15.62 -5.34 6.63
CA LEU A 135 16.78 -5.84 7.37
C LEU A 135 18.00 -5.83 6.46
N ASP A 136 19.18 -5.73 7.07
CA ASP A 136 20.42 -5.86 6.30
C ASP A 136 20.49 -7.27 5.72
N THR A 137 21.00 -7.39 4.50
CA THR A 137 21.24 -8.71 3.93
C THR A 137 22.38 -9.31 4.75
N PRO A 138 22.25 -10.53 5.33
CA PRO A 138 23.35 -11.16 6.03
C PRO A 138 24.54 -11.19 5.08
N GLN A 139 25.62 -10.50 5.45
CA GLN A 139 26.87 -10.52 4.70
C GLN A 139 27.31 -11.99 4.65
N GLN A 140 27.05 -12.68 3.53
CA GLN A 140 27.66 -13.98 3.29
C GLN A 140 29.16 -13.71 3.28
N ALA A 141 29.83 -14.08 4.38
CA ALA A 141 31.27 -14.13 4.44
C ALA A 141 31.74 -14.93 3.22
N GLY A 142 32.36 -14.22 2.28
CA GLY A 142 32.91 -14.82 1.08
C GLY A 142 33.87 -15.94 1.48
N ALA A 143 33.68 -17.09 0.85
CA ALA A 143 34.62 -18.21 0.87
C ALA A 143 35.92 -17.84 0.14
#